data_AF-A0A0Q9NAV4-F1
#
_entry.id   AF-A0A0Q9NAV4-F1
#
_cell.length_a   1.000
_cell.length_b   1.000
_cell.length_c   1.000
_cell.angle_alpha   90.00
_cell.angle_beta   90.00
_cell.angle_gamma   90.00
#
_symmetry.space_group_name_H-M   'P 1'
#
loop_
_entity.id
_entity.type
_entity.pdbx_description
1 polymer ?
#
loop_
_entity_poly.entity_id
_entity_poly.type
_entity_poly.pdbx_seq_one_letter_code
_entity_poly.pdbx_strand_id
1 'polypeptide(L)'
;MADVAVELYDAAAPDPGAGRVAFTETDGNGYYTFQDVAPGVYKVRFKAGNVERWWPETPNRAEAEPITLDGANHFNLAYAFFLDTPAAVGSLHVLTLAGEPAVGAILTASTDYVEVGWGLEGCLHRYSWFVGNEAVPGAFGPTFVVPLAAGGKSVTARLDIAGVGCPYKAVESNAVGPVDPSLTITGPNVVVAPVDNDGRTDVSLTFENVTTAGSTTVARLESDDVLLDGGFSSLTQPPLYYDIETTAGFDPEVGVEVCINFDFSAMMPGEAVGQHLYHYVDGAWVDISGPPTGIPGKVCGVTASFSPFAVGQPGWRFSGFLQPVDNGGTLNAMKAGAAVPIKFGVGGNRGLDILAAGAPSSSAIACPGGTALDDIEQTLAAGSSSLSYAAAADTYTYVWKTQKAWAGTCRQFTLALNDGTTHTALFDFRK
;
A
#
# COMPACT_ATOMS: atom_id res chain seq x y z
N MET A 1 -32.75 -18.56 -24.90
CA MET A 1 -32.29 -19.41 -26.02
C MET A 1 -31.64 -20.64 -25.43
N ALA A 2 -32.38 -21.73 -25.26
CA ALA A 2 -31.77 -22.99 -24.87
C ALA A 2 -30.90 -23.53 -26.03
N ASP A 3 -29.90 -24.35 -25.71
CA ASP A 3 -29.23 -25.26 -26.65
C ASP A 3 -28.20 -24.62 -27.62
N VAL A 4 -27.63 -23.45 -27.31
CA VAL A 4 -26.40 -22.99 -28.00
C VAL A 4 -25.21 -23.70 -27.37
N ALA A 5 -24.44 -24.44 -28.17
CA ALA A 5 -23.23 -25.11 -27.71
C ALA A 5 -22.15 -24.09 -27.37
N VAL A 6 -21.65 -24.16 -26.13
CA VAL A 6 -20.53 -23.35 -25.66
C VAL A 6 -19.37 -24.26 -25.29
N GLU A 7 -18.24 -24.06 -25.96
CA GLU A 7 -17.04 -24.87 -25.82
C GLU A 7 -15.89 -24.02 -25.28
N LEU A 8 -15.26 -24.49 -24.21
CA LEU A 8 -14.07 -23.87 -23.64
C LEU A 8 -12.82 -24.59 -24.15
N TYR A 9 -11.85 -23.85 -24.67
CA TYR A 9 -10.59 -24.38 -25.18
C TYR A 9 -9.41 -23.83 -24.41
N ASP A 10 -8.41 -24.65 -24.15
CA ASP A 10 -7.10 -24.20 -23.68
C ASP A 10 -6.50 -23.24 -24.72
N ALA A 11 -6.07 -22.06 -24.28
CA ALA A 11 -5.53 -21.04 -25.18
C ALA A 11 -4.18 -21.45 -25.81
N ALA A 12 -3.42 -22.35 -25.17
CA ALA A 12 -2.13 -22.83 -25.64
C ALA A 12 -2.24 -24.06 -26.58
N ALA A 13 -3.41 -24.69 -26.69
CA ALA A 13 -3.58 -25.87 -27.52
C ALA A 13 -3.60 -25.54 -29.03
N PRO A 14 -3.01 -26.39 -29.90
CA PRO A 14 -2.96 -26.15 -31.34
C PRO A 14 -4.34 -26.20 -32.04
N ASP A 15 -4.44 -25.58 -33.22
CA ASP A 15 -5.65 -25.47 -34.05
C ASP A 15 -5.47 -26.25 -35.38
N PRO A 16 -6.48 -26.96 -35.96
CA PRO A 16 -7.88 -27.06 -35.56
C PRO A 16 -8.20 -28.21 -34.59
N GLY A 17 -9.03 -27.90 -33.59
CA GLY A 17 -9.82 -28.91 -32.85
C GLY A 17 -9.15 -29.61 -31.67
N ALA A 18 -7.91 -29.28 -31.28
CA ALA A 18 -7.29 -29.82 -30.07
C ALA A 18 -7.53 -28.90 -28.85
N GLY A 19 -7.67 -29.49 -27.66
CA GLY A 19 -7.66 -28.75 -26.39
C GLY A 19 -9.01 -28.22 -25.90
N ARG A 20 -10.14 -28.82 -26.28
CA ARG A 20 -11.43 -28.53 -25.62
C ARG A 20 -11.38 -29.05 -24.18
N VAL A 21 -11.56 -28.15 -23.22
CA VAL A 21 -11.48 -28.39 -21.77
C VAL A 21 -12.85 -28.60 -21.17
N ALA A 22 -13.86 -27.86 -21.64
CA ALA A 22 -15.22 -27.98 -21.15
C ALA A 22 -16.26 -27.73 -22.26
N PHE A 23 -17.47 -28.23 -22.03
CA PHE A 23 -18.63 -28.04 -22.89
C PHE A 23 -19.85 -27.77 -22.00
N THR A 24 -20.72 -26.87 -22.44
CA THR A 24 -22.02 -26.62 -21.84
C THR A 24 -22.97 -26.10 -22.91
N GLU A 25 -24.25 -25.96 -22.57
CA GLU A 25 -25.24 -25.33 -23.43
C GLU A 25 -25.84 -24.15 -22.72
N THR A 26 -26.30 -23.18 -23.51
CA THR A 26 -27.04 -22.06 -22.96
C THR A 26 -28.41 -22.51 -22.45
N ASP A 27 -28.88 -21.96 -21.33
CA ASP A 27 -30.19 -22.23 -20.74
C ASP A 27 -31.34 -21.51 -21.47
N GLY A 28 -32.58 -21.64 -20.99
CA GLY A 28 -33.75 -20.96 -21.58
C GLY A 28 -33.60 -19.43 -21.71
N ASN A 29 -32.74 -18.81 -20.91
CA ASN A 29 -32.41 -17.38 -20.90
C ASN A 29 -31.08 -17.08 -21.62
N GLY A 30 -30.42 -18.10 -22.15
CA GLY A 30 -29.18 -18.07 -22.89
C GLY A 30 -27.91 -17.95 -22.02
N TYR A 31 -28.03 -18.11 -20.70
CA TYR A 31 -26.87 -18.18 -19.80
C TYR A 31 -26.18 -19.53 -19.92
N TYR A 32 -24.87 -19.55 -19.72
CA TYR A 32 -24.12 -20.79 -19.61
C TYR A 32 -23.16 -20.71 -18.43
N THR A 33 -22.84 -21.87 -17.86
CA THR A 33 -21.86 -22.00 -16.78
C THR A 33 -20.97 -23.21 -17.07
N PHE A 34 -19.67 -23.03 -16.89
CA PHE A 34 -18.73 -24.13 -16.77
C PHE A 34 -18.42 -24.35 -15.30
N GLN A 35 -18.63 -25.58 -14.82
CA GLN A 35 -18.30 -25.98 -13.45
C GLN A 35 -16.91 -26.61 -13.40
N ASP A 36 -16.22 -26.45 -12.28
CA ASP A 36 -14.95 -27.14 -11.97
C ASP A 36 -13.82 -26.93 -13.00
N VAL A 37 -13.76 -25.76 -13.65
CA VAL A 37 -12.65 -25.42 -14.55
C VAL A 37 -11.45 -24.96 -13.72
N ALA A 38 -10.30 -25.58 -13.97
CA ALA A 38 -9.06 -25.19 -13.33
C ALA A 38 -8.67 -23.73 -13.67
N PRO A 39 -7.92 -23.03 -12.80
CA PRO A 39 -7.29 -21.77 -13.14
C PRO A 39 -6.40 -21.93 -14.38
N GLY A 40 -6.44 -20.95 -15.29
CA GLY A 40 -5.74 -21.04 -16.57
C GLY A 40 -6.20 -20.02 -17.59
N VAL A 41 -5.65 -20.10 -18.80
CA VAL A 41 -5.97 -19.21 -19.92
C VAL A 41 -6.71 -19.98 -21.00
N TYR A 42 -7.87 -19.48 -21.41
CA TYR A 42 -8.80 -20.19 -22.29
C TYR A 42 -9.33 -19.32 -23.42
N LYS A 43 -9.93 -19.94 -24.43
CA LYS A 43 -10.71 -19.32 -25.49
C LYS A 43 -12.09 -19.95 -25.53
N VAL A 44 -13.13 -19.15 -25.75
CA VAL A 44 -14.52 -19.62 -25.77
C VAL A 44 -15.04 -19.65 -27.20
N ARG A 45 -15.65 -20.76 -27.59
CA ARG A 45 -16.35 -20.94 -28.86
C ARG A 45 -17.84 -21.13 -28.63
N PHE A 46 -18.63 -20.48 -29.46
CA PHE A 46 -20.07 -20.60 -29.51
C PHE A 46 -20.48 -21.23 -30.83
N LYS A 47 -21.37 -22.22 -30.79
CA LYS A 47 -21.82 -22.92 -31.99
C LYS A 47 -23.34 -23.10 -31.96
N ALA A 48 -24.00 -22.58 -32.99
CA ALA A 48 -25.43 -22.75 -33.22
C ALA A 48 -25.66 -23.21 -34.67
N GLY A 49 -26.07 -24.46 -34.85
CA GLY A 49 -26.15 -25.08 -36.17
C GLY A 49 -24.80 -25.07 -36.91
N ASN A 50 -24.77 -24.41 -38.07
CA ASN A 50 -23.57 -24.26 -38.90
C ASN A 50 -22.78 -22.98 -38.63
N VAL A 51 -23.24 -22.14 -37.70
CA VAL A 51 -22.58 -20.89 -37.38
C VAL A 51 -21.71 -21.09 -36.15
N GLU A 52 -20.45 -20.66 -36.25
CA GLU A 52 -19.54 -20.58 -35.12
C GLU A 52 -19.03 -19.15 -34.94
N ARG A 53 -18.81 -18.77 -33.69
CA ARG A 53 -18.12 -17.54 -33.30
C ARG A 53 -17.24 -17.83 -32.09
N TRP A 54 -16.15 -17.10 -31.97
CA TRP A 54 -15.27 -17.16 -30.81
C TRP A 54 -15.32 -15.87 -30.02
N TRP A 55 -15.07 -15.91 -28.72
CA TRP A 55 -15.03 -14.70 -27.89
C TRP A 55 -13.89 -13.74 -28.33
N PRO A 56 -14.13 -12.41 -28.39
CA PRO A 56 -15.39 -11.72 -28.08
C PRO A 56 -16.34 -11.57 -29.28
N GLU A 57 -15.98 -11.98 -30.51
CA GLU A 57 -16.88 -12.27 -31.65
C GLU A 57 -16.12 -12.65 -32.94
N THR A 58 -15.00 -13.34 -32.84
CA THR A 58 -14.14 -13.55 -34.01
C THR A 58 -14.64 -14.72 -34.85
N PRO A 59 -14.45 -14.67 -36.19
CA PRO A 59 -14.89 -15.75 -37.08
C PRO A 59 -14.09 -17.04 -36.88
N ASN A 60 -12.93 -16.96 -36.23
CA ASN A 60 -12.04 -18.09 -36.01
C ASN A 60 -11.30 -17.97 -34.68
N ARG A 61 -10.71 -19.10 -34.25
CA ARG A 61 -9.97 -19.22 -32.99
C ARG A 61 -8.70 -18.37 -32.94
N ALA A 62 -8.05 -18.14 -34.09
CA ALA A 62 -6.79 -17.41 -34.14
C ALA A 62 -6.96 -15.96 -33.67
N GLU A 63 -8.06 -15.34 -34.06
CA GLU A 63 -8.42 -13.97 -33.70
C GLU A 63 -9.11 -13.86 -32.33
N ALA A 64 -9.50 -14.98 -31.72
CA ALA A 64 -10.20 -14.98 -30.43
C ALA A 64 -9.30 -14.46 -29.30
N GLU A 65 -9.87 -13.63 -28.42
CA GLU A 65 -9.16 -13.15 -27.24
C GLU A 65 -9.14 -14.22 -26.13
N PRO A 66 -8.02 -14.36 -25.41
CA PRO A 66 -7.95 -15.24 -24.27
C PRO A 66 -8.72 -14.67 -23.06
N ILE A 67 -9.32 -15.56 -22.26
CA ILE A 67 -9.84 -15.28 -20.93
C ILE A 67 -8.96 -15.97 -19.87
N THR A 68 -8.76 -15.35 -18.73
CA THR A 68 -7.97 -15.91 -17.62
C THR A 68 -8.87 -16.25 -16.45
N LEU A 69 -8.75 -17.46 -15.91
CA LEU A 69 -9.43 -17.92 -14.69
C LEU A 69 -8.42 -18.01 -13.56
N ASP A 70 -8.73 -17.43 -12.39
CA ASP A 70 -7.83 -17.26 -11.24
C ASP A 70 -8.17 -18.12 -10.02
N GLY A 71 -9.23 -18.94 -10.09
CA GLY A 71 -9.60 -19.92 -9.06
C GLY A 71 -10.62 -19.44 -8.01
N ALA A 72 -11.08 -18.20 -8.07
CA ALA A 72 -12.12 -17.67 -7.17
C ALA A 72 -13.52 -17.56 -7.82
N ASN A 73 -13.70 -17.98 -9.07
CA ASN A 73 -14.85 -17.56 -9.87
C ASN A 73 -15.57 -18.73 -10.56
N HIS A 74 -16.85 -18.92 -10.24
CA HIS A 74 -17.81 -19.44 -11.21
C HIS A 74 -17.93 -18.38 -12.32
N PHE A 75 -17.44 -18.67 -13.52
CA PHE A 75 -17.59 -17.74 -14.64
C PHE A 75 -19.04 -17.75 -15.14
N ASN A 76 -19.75 -16.64 -14.90
CA ASN A 76 -20.91 -16.23 -15.68
C ASN A 76 -20.41 -15.26 -16.77
N LEU A 77 -19.78 -15.79 -17.82
CA LEU A 77 -19.74 -15.05 -19.09
C LEU A 77 -20.97 -15.46 -19.88
N ALA A 78 -21.64 -14.47 -20.44
CA ALA A 78 -22.81 -14.60 -21.30
C ALA A 78 -22.54 -13.56 -22.41
N TYR A 79 -22.54 -13.81 -23.72
CA TYR A 79 -23.37 -14.65 -24.59
C TYR A 79 -22.69 -14.84 -25.97
N ALA A 80 -23.32 -15.66 -26.82
CA ALA A 80 -23.03 -15.87 -28.23
C ALA A 80 -23.63 -14.78 -29.14
N PHE A 81 -22.85 -14.33 -30.13
CA PHE A 81 -23.21 -13.47 -31.27
C PHE A 81 -23.39 -11.97 -31.01
N PHE A 82 -22.58 -11.15 -31.68
CA PHE A 82 -23.09 -9.90 -32.24
C PHE A 82 -23.31 -10.10 -33.76
N LEU A 83 -23.89 -9.11 -34.44
CA LEU A 83 -23.96 -9.06 -35.89
C LEU A 83 -23.10 -7.87 -36.30
N ASP A 84 -22.19 -8.12 -37.25
CA ASP A 84 -21.30 -7.17 -37.90
C ASP A 84 -22.07 -5.99 -38.51
N THR A 85 -22.41 -4.98 -37.71
CA THR A 85 -22.51 -3.57 -38.11
C THR A 85 -22.83 -2.73 -36.87
N PRO A 86 -21.94 -1.82 -36.43
CA PRO A 86 -22.34 -0.82 -35.45
C PRO A 86 -23.46 0.03 -36.08
N ALA A 87 -24.69 -0.17 -35.62
CA ALA A 87 -25.74 0.79 -35.90
C ALA A 87 -25.35 2.12 -35.24
N ALA A 88 -25.59 3.23 -35.93
CA ALA A 88 -25.34 4.56 -35.40
C ALA A 88 -25.96 4.72 -34.00
N VAL A 89 -25.20 5.31 -33.08
CA VAL A 89 -25.67 5.67 -31.73
C VAL A 89 -26.95 6.47 -31.87
N GLY A 90 -28.08 5.88 -31.47
CA GLY A 90 -29.38 6.54 -31.53
C GLY A 90 -29.41 7.67 -30.51
N SER A 91 -29.52 8.92 -30.97
CA SER A 91 -29.48 10.14 -30.16
C SER A 91 -30.71 10.36 -29.25
N LEU A 92 -31.42 9.30 -28.85
CA LEU A 92 -32.69 9.39 -28.13
C LEU A 92 -32.73 8.71 -26.75
N HIS A 93 -31.70 7.93 -26.38
CA HIS A 93 -31.68 7.17 -25.12
C HIS A 93 -30.47 7.55 -24.28
N VAL A 94 -30.66 7.53 -22.95
CA VAL A 94 -29.66 8.04 -22.00
C VAL A 94 -29.28 6.93 -21.04
N LEU A 95 -27.98 6.61 -20.99
CA LEU A 95 -27.39 5.84 -19.91
C LEU A 95 -27.05 6.80 -18.76
N THR A 96 -27.77 6.71 -17.65
CA THR A 96 -27.57 7.57 -16.48
C THR A 96 -26.77 6.83 -15.42
N LEU A 97 -25.72 7.47 -14.93
CA LEU A 97 -24.97 7.00 -13.77
C LEU A 97 -25.52 7.67 -12.52
N ALA A 98 -25.90 6.87 -11.54
CA ALA A 98 -26.33 7.32 -10.22
C ALA A 98 -25.33 6.87 -9.15
N GLY A 99 -25.18 7.68 -8.11
CA GLY A 99 -24.21 7.47 -7.05
C GLY A 99 -23.22 8.63 -6.97
N GLU A 100 -22.55 8.74 -5.83
CA GLU A 100 -21.55 9.77 -5.59
C GLU A 100 -20.21 9.32 -6.20
N PRO A 101 -19.53 10.14 -7.02
CA PRO A 101 -18.22 9.81 -7.57
C PRO A 101 -17.14 9.96 -6.51
N ALA A 102 -17.07 9.01 -5.58
CA ALA A 102 -16.04 8.90 -4.55
C ALA A 102 -15.32 7.55 -4.68
N VAL A 103 -14.07 7.49 -4.24
CA VAL A 103 -13.33 6.23 -4.17
C VAL A 103 -14.08 5.23 -3.27
N GLY A 104 -14.14 3.96 -3.68
CA GLY A 104 -14.86 2.90 -2.97
C GLY A 104 -16.39 2.96 -3.10
N ALA A 105 -16.96 4.06 -3.62
CA ALA A 105 -18.40 4.17 -3.84
C ALA A 105 -18.90 3.26 -4.95
N ILE A 106 -20.18 2.89 -4.90
CA ILE A 106 -20.86 2.16 -5.96
C ILE A 106 -21.59 3.14 -6.87
N LEU A 107 -21.20 3.19 -8.14
CA LEU A 107 -21.97 3.81 -9.20
C LEU A 107 -22.91 2.78 -9.84
N THR A 108 -24.14 3.18 -10.13
CA THR A 108 -25.15 2.35 -10.79
C THR A 108 -25.52 2.96 -12.13
N ALA A 109 -25.33 2.20 -13.20
CA ALA A 109 -25.77 2.56 -14.54
C ALA A 109 -27.22 2.10 -14.73
N SER A 110 -28.07 3.04 -15.15
CA SER A 110 -29.48 2.80 -15.45
C SER A 110 -29.82 3.39 -16.81
N THR A 111 -30.76 2.78 -17.50
CA THR A 111 -31.22 3.24 -18.81
C THR A 111 -32.73 3.41 -18.80
N ASP A 112 -33.21 4.39 -19.55
CA ASP A 112 -34.61 4.70 -19.78
C ASP A 112 -35.39 3.62 -20.56
N TYR A 113 -34.73 2.56 -21.04
CA TYR A 113 -35.38 1.45 -21.76
C TYR A 113 -36.41 0.66 -20.94
N VAL A 114 -36.35 0.69 -19.60
CA VAL A 114 -37.14 -0.21 -18.73
C VAL A 114 -38.59 0.24 -18.57
N GLU A 115 -38.94 1.51 -18.81
CA GLU A 115 -40.29 2.03 -18.53
C GLU A 115 -41.29 2.01 -19.70
N VAL A 116 -40.84 1.74 -20.92
CA VAL A 116 -41.71 1.74 -22.10
C VAL A 116 -41.53 0.41 -22.83
N GLY A 117 -42.62 -0.35 -23.02
CA GLY A 117 -42.58 -1.68 -23.64
C GLY A 117 -42.20 -1.66 -25.13
N TRP A 118 -40.91 -1.62 -25.44
CA TRP A 118 -40.38 -1.61 -26.81
C TRP A 118 -39.91 -2.99 -27.32
N GLY A 119 -40.30 -4.09 -26.67
CA GLY A 119 -39.98 -5.44 -27.17
C GLY A 119 -38.48 -5.78 -27.13
N LEU A 120 -37.72 -5.11 -26.27
CA LEU A 120 -36.35 -5.49 -25.91
C LEU A 120 -36.31 -6.40 -24.66
N GLU A 121 -37.48 -6.82 -24.17
CA GLU A 121 -37.59 -7.86 -23.15
C GLU A 121 -36.94 -9.15 -23.68
N GLY A 122 -35.85 -9.58 -23.05
CA GLY A 122 -35.04 -10.71 -23.48
C GLY A 122 -33.80 -10.35 -24.32
N CYS A 123 -33.56 -9.07 -24.62
CA CYS A 123 -32.27 -8.61 -25.14
C CYS A 123 -31.21 -8.60 -24.03
N LEU A 124 -29.96 -8.73 -24.44
CA LEU A 124 -28.82 -8.93 -23.55
C LEU A 124 -28.11 -7.61 -23.33
N HIS A 125 -27.68 -7.36 -22.10
CA HIS A 125 -27.01 -6.14 -21.69
C HIS A 125 -25.59 -6.43 -21.24
N ARG A 126 -24.61 -5.72 -21.80
CA ARG A 126 -23.24 -5.70 -21.33
C ARG A 126 -22.85 -4.28 -20.98
N TYR A 127 -22.38 -4.09 -19.75
CA TYR A 127 -21.79 -2.82 -19.34
C TYR A 127 -20.29 -2.86 -19.58
N SER A 128 -19.67 -1.72 -19.80
CA SER A 128 -18.22 -1.52 -19.73
C SER A 128 -17.97 -0.19 -19.05
N TRP A 129 -17.10 -0.18 -18.05
CA TRP A 129 -16.79 1.04 -17.28
C TRP A 129 -15.42 1.59 -17.67
N PHE A 130 -15.31 2.91 -17.64
CA PHE A 130 -14.10 3.63 -17.99
C PHE A 130 -13.77 4.66 -16.91
N VAL A 131 -12.48 4.79 -16.63
CA VAL A 131 -11.92 5.78 -15.70
C VAL A 131 -11.02 6.71 -16.53
N GLY A 132 -11.41 7.98 -16.62
CA GLY A 132 -10.91 8.86 -17.67
C GLY A 132 -11.30 8.29 -19.05
N ASN A 133 -10.29 7.99 -19.87
CA ASN A 133 -10.48 7.38 -21.19
C ASN A 133 -10.05 5.90 -21.23
N GLU A 134 -9.71 5.30 -20.08
CA GLU A 134 -9.20 3.94 -20.01
C GLU A 134 -10.31 2.98 -19.57
N ALA A 135 -10.50 1.90 -20.32
CA ALA A 135 -11.44 0.84 -19.96
C ALA A 135 -10.95 0.10 -18.72
N VAL A 136 -11.85 -0.20 -17.79
CA VAL A 136 -11.55 -1.01 -16.60
C VAL A 136 -11.81 -2.49 -16.91
N PRO A 137 -10.78 -3.34 -17.01
CA PRO A 137 -10.96 -4.74 -17.34
C PRO A 137 -11.84 -5.45 -16.30
N GLY A 138 -12.78 -6.28 -16.77
CA GLY A 138 -13.64 -7.09 -15.90
C GLY A 138 -14.86 -6.37 -15.31
N ALA A 139 -14.96 -5.04 -15.45
CA ALA A 139 -16.11 -4.27 -14.96
C ALA A 139 -17.29 -4.37 -15.96
N PHE A 140 -18.03 -5.49 -15.94
CA PHE A 140 -19.09 -5.77 -16.93
C PHE A 140 -20.53 -5.74 -16.40
N GLY A 141 -20.73 -5.31 -15.15
CA GLY A 141 -22.05 -5.22 -14.51
C GLY A 141 -22.70 -3.83 -14.54
N PRO A 142 -24.00 -3.75 -14.20
CA PRO A 142 -24.72 -2.48 -14.09
C PRO A 142 -24.23 -1.61 -12.92
N THR A 143 -23.41 -2.17 -12.03
CA THR A 143 -22.80 -1.48 -10.90
C THR A 143 -21.28 -1.50 -10.99
N PHE A 144 -20.64 -0.47 -10.48
CA PHE A 144 -19.19 -0.31 -10.48
C PHE A 144 -18.70 0.28 -9.17
N VAL A 145 -17.78 -0.43 -8.50
CA VAL A 145 -17.06 0.09 -7.35
C VAL A 145 -15.91 0.95 -7.89
N VAL A 146 -15.90 2.23 -7.54
CA VAL A 146 -14.90 3.19 -8.01
C VAL A 146 -13.52 2.83 -7.42
N PRO A 147 -12.51 2.50 -8.23
CA PRO A 147 -11.19 2.10 -7.73
C PRO A 147 -10.38 3.31 -7.25
N LEU A 148 -9.36 3.07 -6.41
CA LEU A 148 -8.43 4.10 -5.93
C LEU A 148 -7.82 4.93 -7.08
N ALA A 149 -7.45 4.26 -8.19
CA ALA A 149 -6.85 4.88 -9.37
C ALA A 149 -7.77 5.84 -10.15
N ALA A 150 -9.03 5.95 -9.76
CA ALA A 150 -9.98 6.90 -10.34
C ALA A 150 -9.90 8.30 -9.74
N GLY A 151 -9.19 8.50 -8.62
CA GLY A 151 -9.02 9.82 -7.99
C GLY A 151 -8.64 10.91 -8.99
N GLY A 152 -9.43 12.00 -9.02
CA GLY A 152 -9.27 13.12 -9.94
C GLY A 152 -9.72 12.87 -11.39
N LYS A 153 -10.13 11.64 -11.76
CA LYS A 153 -10.62 11.29 -13.10
C LYS A 153 -12.14 11.22 -13.11
N SER A 154 -12.75 11.38 -14.29
CA SER A 154 -14.17 11.11 -14.49
C SER A 154 -14.45 9.63 -14.66
N VAL A 155 -15.67 9.19 -14.41
CA VAL A 155 -16.15 7.84 -14.73
C VAL A 155 -17.21 7.92 -15.82
N THR A 156 -17.13 7.04 -16.81
CA THR A 156 -18.17 6.82 -17.81
C THR A 156 -18.50 5.33 -17.88
N ALA A 157 -19.68 5.01 -18.43
CA ALA A 157 -20.04 3.65 -18.77
C ALA A 157 -20.58 3.59 -20.20
N ARG A 158 -20.49 2.40 -20.76
CA ARG A 158 -21.13 2.04 -22.02
C ARG A 158 -22.03 0.83 -21.78
N LEU A 159 -23.22 0.85 -22.37
CA LEU A 159 -24.15 -0.26 -22.41
C LEU A 159 -24.28 -0.73 -23.86
N ASP A 160 -23.88 -1.97 -24.11
CA ASP A 160 -24.10 -2.68 -25.36
C ASP A 160 -25.34 -3.59 -25.20
N ILE A 161 -26.30 -3.45 -26.11
CA ILE A 161 -27.55 -4.22 -26.17
C ILE A 161 -27.55 -5.03 -27.46
N ALA A 162 -27.65 -6.35 -27.35
CA ALA A 162 -27.64 -7.26 -28.50
C ALA A 162 -28.42 -8.55 -28.19
N GLY A 163 -28.61 -9.39 -29.20
CA GLY A 163 -29.26 -10.70 -29.05
C GLY A 163 -30.05 -11.13 -30.28
N VAL A 164 -30.52 -12.37 -30.30
CA VAL A 164 -31.33 -12.88 -31.42
C VAL A 164 -32.66 -12.15 -31.49
N GLY A 165 -32.90 -11.46 -32.61
CA GLY A 165 -34.08 -10.61 -32.81
C GLY A 165 -33.92 -9.18 -32.29
N CYS A 166 -32.80 -8.85 -31.64
CA CYS A 166 -32.49 -7.51 -31.15
C CYS A 166 -31.51 -6.81 -32.10
N PRO A 167 -31.80 -5.59 -32.59
CA PRO A 167 -30.79 -4.80 -33.26
C PRO A 167 -29.68 -4.45 -32.25
N TYR A 168 -28.43 -4.52 -32.69
CA TYR A 168 -27.32 -4.04 -31.89
C TYR A 168 -27.49 -2.54 -31.60
N LYS A 169 -27.41 -2.17 -30.33
CA LYS A 169 -27.40 -0.77 -29.89
C LYS A 169 -26.29 -0.58 -28.86
N ALA A 170 -25.59 0.54 -28.96
CA ALA A 170 -24.68 1.01 -27.93
C ALA A 170 -25.15 2.37 -27.42
N VAL A 171 -25.11 2.55 -26.11
CA VAL A 171 -25.40 3.83 -25.44
C VAL A 171 -24.28 4.11 -24.46
N GLU A 172 -23.78 5.34 -24.48
CA GLU A 172 -22.76 5.82 -23.54
C GLU A 172 -23.39 6.76 -22.52
N SER A 173 -22.84 6.76 -21.31
CA SER A 173 -23.24 7.71 -20.29
C SER A 173 -22.52 9.05 -20.49
N ASN A 174 -23.08 10.11 -19.92
CA ASN A 174 -22.28 11.28 -19.60
C ASN A 174 -21.22 10.91 -18.54
N ALA A 175 -20.15 11.69 -18.50
CA ALA A 175 -19.13 11.58 -17.46
C ALA A 175 -19.69 12.07 -16.11
N VAL A 176 -19.43 11.30 -15.05
CA VAL A 176 -19.60 11.75 -13.65
C VAL A 176 -18.24 11.97 -13.00
N GLY A 177 -18.19 12.86 -12.01
CA GLY A 177 -16.96 13.26 -11.35
C GLY A 177 -16.44 14.65 -11.79
N PRO A 178 -15.17 14.97 -11.51
CA PRO A 178 -14.07 14.07 -11.14
C PRO A 178 -14.31 13.32 -9.82
N VAL A 179 -13.77 12.11 -9.70
CA VAL A 179 -13.83 11.34 -8.45
C VAL A 179 -13.04 12.08 -7.39
N ASP A 180 -13.68 12.44 -6.28
CA ASP A 180 -13.03 13.11 -5.17
C ASP A 180 -12.31 12.06 -4.28
N PRO A 181 -10.96 12.05 -4.23
CA PRO A 181 -10.21 11.10 -3.41
C PRO A 181 -10.30 11.38 -1.90
N SER A 182 -10.72 12.59 -1.51
CA SER A 182 -10.86 13.02 -0.11
C SER A 182 -12.28 12.87 0.42
N LEU A 183 -13.27 12.63 -0.44
CA LEU A 183 -14.66 12.45 -0.02
C LEU A 183 -14.85 11.11 0.70
N THR A 184 -15.29 11.17 1.95
CA THR A 184 -15.60 10.01 2.78
C THR A 184 -17.12 9.87 2.88
N ILE A 185 -17.70 9.03 2.03
CA ILE A 185 -19.14 8.81 1.96
C ILE A 185 -19.67 8.02 3.16
N THR A 186 -20.97 8.11 3.45
CA THR A 186 -21.61 7.25 4.46
C THR A 186 -21.77 5.83 3.95
N GLY A 187 -21.66 4.86 4.86
CA GLY A 187 -21.93 3.46 4.58
C GLY A 187 -20.85 2.53 5.12
N PRO A 188 -21.01 1.21 4.88
CA PRO A 188 -20.04 0.22 5.30
C PRO A 188 -18.84 0.13 4.34
N ASN A 189 -17.69 -0.28 4.85
CA ASN A 189 -16.46 -0.58 4.10
C ASN A 189 -16.02 0.57 3.16
N VAL A 190 -16.04 1.80 3.68
CA VAL A 190 -15.71 2.99 2.90
C VAL A 190 -14.19 3.11 2.81
N VAL A 191 -13.67 3.07 1.58
CA VAL A 191 -12.25 3.21 1.30
C VAL A 191 -11.99 4.61 0.75
N VAL A 192 -11.00 5.31 1.32
CA VAL A 192 -10.52 6.60 0.82
C VAL A 192 -9.02 6.57 0.60
N ALA A 193 -8.53 7.30 -0.38
CA ALA A 193 -7.11 7.44 -0.67
C ALA A 193 -6.81 8.90 -0.98
N PRO A 194 -6.81 9.78 0.04
CA PRO A 194 -6.63 11.20 -0.16
C PRO A 194 -5.28 11.50 -0.81
N VAL A 195 -5.24 12.58 -1.58
CA VAL A 195 -4.03 13.06 -2.25
C VAL A 195 -3.31 14.01 -1.31
N ASP A 196 -2.01 13.79 -1.08
CA ASP A 196 -1.19 14.69 -0.26
C ASP A 196 -0.80 15.98 -1.01
N ASN A 197 -0.14 16.91 -0.31
CA ASN A 197 0.38 18.15 -0.86
C ASN A 197 1.46 17.99 -1.95
N ASP A 198 1.99 16.78 -2.15
CA ASP A 198 2.92 16.43 -3.23
C ASP A 198 2.22 15.74 -4.41
N GLY A 199 0.89 15.56 -4.35
CA GLY A 199 0.10 14.92 -5.40
C GLY A 199 0.14 13.38 -5.36
N ARG A 200 0.54 12.78 -4.24
CA ARG A 200 0.66 11.32 -4.09
C ARG A 200 -0.55 10.71 -3.39
N THR A 201 -0.82 9.44 -3.70
CA THR A 201 -1.89 8.62 -3.11
C THR A 201 -1.29 7.44 -2.33
N ASP A 202 -0.25 7.71 -1.55
CA ASP A 202 0.50 6.69 -0.81
C ASP A 202 -0.29 6.18 0.41
N VAL A 203 -1.21 6.99 0.93
CA VAL A 203 -2.04 6.69 2.10
C VAL A 203 -3.44 6.26 1.67
N SER A 204 -3.91 5.16 2.25
CA SER A 204 -5.28 4.66 2.08
C SER A 204 -5.88 4.37 3.46
N LEU A 205 -7.17 4.65 3.60
CA LEU A 205 -7.93 4.38 4.81
C LEU A 205 -9.16 3.55 4.50
N THR A 206 -9.44 2.57 5.36
CA THR A 206 -10.65 1.75 5.30
C THR A 206 -11.46 1.96 6.58
N PHE A 207 -12.61 2.61 6.44
CA PHE A 207 -13.60 2.76 7.49
C PHE A 207 -14.56 1.57 7.42
N GLU A 208 -14.71 0.82 8.53
CA GLU A 208 -15.70 -0.27 8.55
C GLU A 208 -17.12 0.27 8.39
N ASN A 209 -17.44 1.41 9.00
CA ASN A 209 -18.71 2.09 8.82
C ASN A 209 -18.60 3.61 9.07
N VAL A 210 -19.07 4.40 8.10
CA VAL A 210 -19.17 5.86 8.19
C VAL A 210 -20.63 6.25 8.43
N THR A 211 -20.88 6.91 9.56
CA THR A 211 -22.22 7.33 10.01
C THR A 211 -22.60 8.72 9.51
N THR A 212 -21.61 9.60 9.30
CA THR A 212 -21.79 10.95 8.76
C THR A 212 -20.74 11.19 7.71
N ALA A 213 -21.15 11.54 6.49
CA ALA A 213 -20.22 11.84 5.42
C ALA A 213 -19.36 13.06 5.77
N GLY A 214 -18.13 13.06 5.29
CA GLY A 214 -17.19 14.15 5.50
C GLY A 214 -16.04 14.08 4.51
N SER A 215 -14.97 14.80 4.84
CA SER A 215 -13.72 14.79 4.09
C SER A 215 -12.61 14.22 4.97
N THR A 216 -11.80 13.34 4.37
CA THR A 216 -10.54 12.84 4.94
C THR A 216 -9.39 13.42 4.12
N THR A 217 -8.43 14.02 4.80
CA THR A 217 -7.29 14.70 4.18
C THR A 217 -5.98 14.13 4.70
N VAL A 218 -4.95 14.21 3.88
CA VAL A 218 -3.59 13.86 4.26
C VAL A 218 -2.67 15.00 3.86
N ALA A 219 -1.75 15.36 4.76
CA ALA A 219 -0.67 16.28 4.48
C ALA A 219 0.65 15.61 4.81
N ARG A 220 1.56 15.62 3.85
CA ARG A 220 2.95 15.26 4.04
C ARG A 220 3.63 16.32 4.90
N LEU A 221 4.14 15.91 6.05
CA LEU A 221 4.86 16.79 6.95
C LEU A 221 6.36 16.79 6.62
N GLU A 222 6.99 17.95 6.79
CA GLU A 222 8.44 18.07 6.77
C GLU A 222 9.02 17.41 8.03
N SER A 223 10.17 16.74 7.89
CA SER A 223 10.86 16.13 9.02
C SER A 223 11.57 17.22 9.84
N ASP A 224 10.90 17.78 10.84
CA ASP A 224 11.56 18.59 11.87
C ASP A 224 12.13 17.70 12.99
N ASP A 225 13.11 18.22 13.73
CA ASP A 225 13.74 17.50 14.84
C ASP A 225 12.75 17.17 15.98
N VAL A 226 11.59 17.83 16.04
CA VAL A 226 10.60 17.68 17.12
C VAL A 226 9.73 16.43 16.91
N LEU A 227 9.38 16.11 15.66
CA LEU A 227 8.62 14.90 15.31
C LEU A 227 9.49 13.63 15.28
N LEU A 228 10.83 13.78 15.28
CA LEU A 228 11.81 12.69 15.22
C LEU A 228 12.11 12.03 16.59
N ASP A 229 11.75 12.63 17.73
CA ASP A 229 12.09 12.12 19.09
C ASP A 229 11.16 10.99 19.60
N GLY A 230 10.69 10.12 18.69
CA GLY A 230 9.57 9.21 18.93
C GLY A 230 9.90 7.79 19.42
N GLY A 231 11.17 7.48 19.69
CA GLY A 231 11.57 6.12 20.07
C GLY A 231 11.55 5.10 18.94
N PHE A 232 11.44 5.56 17.69
CA PHE A 232 11.61 4.77 16.47
C PHE A 232 12.55 5.50 15.50
N SER A 233 13.14 4.79 14.54
CA SER A 233 13.84 5.43 13.42
C SER A 233 13.08 5.28 12.12
N SER A 234 13.19 6.28 11.27
CA SER A 234 12.80 6.14 9.88
C SER A 234 13.97 5.61 9.04
N LEU A 235 13.73 4.53 8.29
CA LEU A 235 14.64 4.09 7.22
C LEU A 235 14.25 4.67 5.84
N THR A 236 13.08 5.29 5.73
CA THR A 236 12.64 5.89 4.47
C THR A 236 13.43 7.17 4.21
N GLN A 237 13.68 7.47 2.94
CA GLN A 237 14.33 8.71 2.52
C GLN A 237 13.44 9.46 1.53
N PRO A 238 12.88 10.63 1.90
CA PRO A 238 12.90 11.24 3.24
C PRO A 238 12.05 10.46 4.26
N PRO A 239 12.20 10.74 5.58
CA PRO A 239 11.32 10.21 6.61
C PRO A 239 9.85 10.43 6.30
N LEU A 240 9.00 9.40 6.48
CA LEU A 240 7.57 9.52 6.21
C LEU A 240 6.78 9.94 7.44
N TYR A 241 6.32 11.19 7.43
CA TYR A 241 5.39 11.77 8.38
C TYR A 241 4.16 12.29 7.62
N TYR A 242 2.98 11.93 8.11
CA TYR A 242 1.71 12.35 7.53
C TYR A 242 0.81 12.89 8.63
N ASP A 243 0.28 14.09 8.45
CA ASP A 243 -0.88 14.54 9.21
C ASP A 243 -2.14 14.07 8.50
N ILE A 244 -2.95 13.29 9.19
CA ILE A 244 -4.23 12.81 8.66
C ILE A 244 -5.31 13.46 9.50
N GLU A 245 -6.37 13.92 8.84
CA GLU A 245 -7.55 14.46 9.49
C GLU A 245 -8.81 13.89 8.83
N THR A 246 -9.90 13.78 9.59
CA THR A 246 -11.21 13.52 9.01
C THR A 246 -12.30 14.34 9.71
N THR A 247 -13.27 14.77 8.91
CA THR A 247 -14.54 15.35 9.39
C THR A 247 -15.69 14.34 9.33
N ALA A 248 -15.44 13.14 8.81
CA ALA A 248 -16.43 12.08 8.74
C ALA A 248 -16.70 11.48 10.13
N GLY A 249 -17.96 11.15 10.41
CA GLY A 249 -18.35 10.47 11.63
C GLY A 249 -18.18 8.95 11.49
N PHE A 250 -17.47 8.31 12.41
CA PHE A 250 -17.27 6.86 12.46
C PHE A 250 -17.29 6.37 13.91
N ASP A 251 -17.33 5.05 14.10
CA ASP A 251 -17.28 4.43 15.42
C ASP A 251 -15.83 4.20 15.86
N PRO A 252 -15.32 4.91 16.89
CA PRO A 252 -13.95 4.74 17.34
C PRO A 252 -13.69 3.39 18.03
N GLU A 253 -14.72 2.65 18.47
CA GLU A 253 -14.54 1.32 19.06
C GLU A 253 -14.13 0.27 18.01
N VAL A 254 -14.55 0.48 16.77
CA VAL A 254 -14.19 -0.35 15.62
C VAL A 254 -12.87 0.12 15.00
N GLY A 255 -12.68 1.43 14.94
CA GLY A 255 -11.49 2.06 14.39
C GLY A 255 -11.46 2.10 12.86
N VAL A 256 -10.36 2.64 12.34
CA VAL A 256 -10.10 2.85 10.92
C VAL A 256 -8.74 2.22 10.60
N GLU A 257 -8.69 1.37 9.59
CA GLU A 257 -7.43 0.85 9.10
C GLU A 257 -6.74 1.93 8.25
N VAL A 258 -5.53 2.30 8.63
CA VAL A 258 -4.65 3.20 7.88
C VAL A 258 -3.54 2.36 7.28
N CYS A 259 -3.38 2.42 5.96
CA CYS A 259 -2.30 1.76 5.24
C CYS A 259 -1.46 2.80 4.49
N ILE A 260 -0.14 2.73 4.65
CA ILE A 260 0.84 3.60 3.99
C ILE A 260 1.72 2.75 3.09
N ASN A 261 1.73 3.09 1.80
CA ASN A 261 2.70 2.57 0.85
C ASN A 261 3.94 3.46 0.85
N PHE A 262 5.11 2.87 0.62
CA PHE A 262 6.37 3.60 0.62
C PHE A 262 7.40 3.02 -0.34
N ASP A 263 8.27 3.90 -0.84
CA ASP A 263 9.43 3.47 -1.61
C ASP A 263 10.44 2.77 -0.69
N PHE A 264 10.73 1.51 -1.03
CA PHE A 264 11.68 0.66 -0.32
C PHE A 264 12.87 0.29 -1.20
N SER A 265 13.06 0.96 -2.34
CA SER A 265 14.15 0.66 -3.30
C SER A 265 15.54 0.76 -2.69
N ALA A 266 15.72 1.59 -1.65
CA ALA A 266 16.95 1.75 -0.90
C ALA A 266 17.07 0.81 0.33
N MET A 267 16.09 -0.05 0.58
CA MET A 267 16.02 -0.94 1.75
C MET A 267 16.35 -2.39 1.39
N MET A 268 16.88 -3.14 2.35
CA MET A 268 16.93 -4.60 2.24
C MET A 268 15.51 -5.19 2.39
N PRO A 269 15.20 -6.36 1.79
CA PRO A 269 13.86 -6.94 1.86
C PRO A 269 13.34 -7.14 3.29
N GLY A 270 14.22 -7.51 4.22
CA GLY A 270 13.87 -7.68 5.64
C GLY A 270 13.54 -6.36 6.34
N GLU A 271 14.18 -5.26 5.94
CA GLU A 271 13.89 -3.92 6.47
C GLU A 271 12.58 -3.39 5.89
N ALA A 272 12.33 -3.63 4.60
CA ALA A 272 11.11 -3.20 3.92
C ALA A 272 9.84 -3.85 4.49
N VAL A 273 9.91 -5.12 4.90
CA VAL A 273 8.78 -5.81 5.58
C VAL A 273 8.76 -5.58 7.09
N GLY A 274 9.85 -5.05 7.66
CA GLY A 274 10.02 -4.78 9.09
C GLY A 274 9.71 -3.34 9.48
N GLN A 275 9.09 -2.56 8.60
CA GLN A 275 8.58 -1.23 8.94
C GLN A 275 7.28 -1.34 9.73
N HIS A 276 7.08 -0.38 10.63
CA HIS A 276 5.99 -0.22 11.55
C HIS A 276 5.28 1.12 11.29
N LEU A 277 3.99 1.16 11.62
CA LEU A 277 3.16 2.35 11.58
C LEU A 277 3.03 2.91 12.99
N TYR A 278 3.48 4.14 13.16
CA TYR A 278 3.36 4.89 14.41
C TYR A 278 2.28 5.94 14.29
N HIS A 279 1.58 6.19 15.39
CA HIS A 279 0.54 7.19 15.53
C HIS A 279 0.81 8.05 16.75
N TYR A 280 0.76 9.38 16.60
CA TYR A 280 1.08 10.32 17.67
C TYR A 280 -0.14 10.60 18.55
N VAL A 281 -0.17 10.00 19.74
CA VAL A 281 -1.31 10.07 20.68
C VAL A 281 -0.86 10.68 21.99
N ASP A 282 -1.57 11.70 22.47
CA ASP A 282 -1.35 12.34 23.77
C ASP A 282 0.10 12.77 24.05
N GLY A 283 0.80 13.23 23.02
CA GLY A 283 2.18 13.72 23.13
C GLY A 283 3.27 12.67 22.93
N ALA A 284 2.92 11.43 22.60
CA ALA A 284 3.85 10.33 22.39
C ALA A 284 3.53 9.52 21.13
N TRP A 285 4.57 8.95 20.51
CA TRP A 285 4.40 8.02 19.41
C TRP A 285 4.06 6.62 19.92
N VAL A 286 3.01 6.05 19.36
CA VAL A 286 2.52 4.70 19.68
C VAL A 286 2.62 3.84 18.43
N ASP A 287 3.24 2.67 18.55
CA ASP A 287 3.24 1.66 17.50
C ASP A 287 1.85 1.04 17.40
N ILE A 288 1.17 1.27 16.28
CA ILE A 288 -0.17 0.75 15.98
C ILE A 288 -0.14 -0.31 14.87
N SER A 289 1.06 -0.82 14.54
CA SER A 289 1.24 -1.77 13.46
C SER A 289 0.35 -3.00 13.63
N GLY A 290 -0.42 -3.29 12.59
CA GLY A 290 -1.12 -4.56 12.46
C GLY A 290 -0.15 -5.72 12.19
N PRO A 291 -0.68 -6.93 12.00
CA PRO A 291 0.13 -8.07 11.56
C PRO A 291 0.91 -7.74 10.28
N PRO A 292 2.16 -8.20 10.14
CA PRO A 292 2.94 -7.98 8.92
C PRO A 292 2.15 -8.42 7.68
N THR A 293 2.00 -7.52 6.72
CA THR A 293 1.27 -7.79 5.47
C THR A 293 1.99 -8.82 4.58
N GLY A 294 3.29 -9.01 4.80
CA GLY A 294 4.17 -9.77 3.91
C GLY A 294 4.45 -9.07 2.58
N ILE A 295 3.92 -7.86 2.39
CA ILE A 295 4.09 -7.04 1.20
C ILE A 295 5.16 -5.98 1.51
N PRO A 296 6.35 -6.04 0.87
CA PRO A 296 7.36 -4.99 1.02
C PRO A 296 6.80 -3.62 0.60
N GLY A 297 7.16 -2.56 1.32
CA GLY A 297 6.72 -1.20 0.98
C GLY A 297 5.30 -0.88 1.40
N LYS A 298 4.67 -1.68 2.27
CA LYS A 298 3.33 -1.39 2.81
C LYS A 298 3.25 -1.74 4.28
N VAL A 299 2.82 -0.77 5.09
CA VAL A 299 2.49 -0.97 6.51
C VAL A 299 1.06 -0.53 6.79
N CYS A 300 0.35 -1.25 7.65
CA CYS A 300 -1.01 -0.93 8.04
C CYS A 300 -1.18 -1.01 9.56
N GLY A 301 -2.15 -0.28 10.09
CA GLY A 301 -2.54 -0.31 11.50
C GLY A 301 -3.95 0.22 11.68
N VAL A 302 -4.58 -0.10 12.81
CA VAL A 302 -5.94 0.37 13.14
C VAL A 302 -5.86 1.46 14.19
N THR A 303 -6.60 2.54 13.98
CA THR A 303 -6.64 3.69 14.90
C THR A 303 -8.07 4.17 15.15
N ALA A 304 -8.28 4.78 16.32
CA ALA A 304 -9.54 5.40 16.72
C ALA A 304 -9.52 6.93 16.61
N SER A 305 -8.36 7.52 16.28
CA SER A 305 -8.18 8.96 16.16
C SER A 305 -7.18 9.31 15.06
N PHE A 306 -7.14 10.58 14.69
CA PHE A 306 -6.27 11.08 13.65
C PHE A 306 -5.41 12.20 14.20
N SER A 307 -4.14 12.15 13.85
CA SER A 307 -3.05 13.04 14.24
C SER A 307 -1.82 12.55 13.46
N PRO A 308 -0.61 13.09 13.65
CA PRO A 308 0.51 12.64 12.85
C PRO A 308 0.74 11.12 12.91
N PHE A 309 0.95 10.52 11.74
CA PHE A 309 1.37 9.15 11.53
C PHE A 309 2.78 9.14 10.97
N ALA A 310 3.53 8.08 11.27
CA ALA A 310 4.87 7.88 10.74
C ALA A 310 5.14 6.44 10.36
N VAL A 311 6.01 6.25 9.37
CA VAL A 311 6.58 4.93 9.04
C VAL A 311 8.00 4.87 9.57
N GLY A 312 8.32 3.81 10.30
CA GLY A 312 9.67 3.58 10.79
C GLY A 312 9.87 2.19 11.36
N GLN A 313 11.06 1.89 11.82
CA GLN A 313 11.38 0.66 12.53
C GLN A 313 11.43 0.93 14.04
N PRO A 314 11.06 -0.05 14.89
CA PRO A 314 11.23 0.07 16.33
C PRO A 314 12.67 0.44 16.67
N GLY A 315 12.84 1.48 17.47
CA GLY A 315 14.14 1.80 18.04
C GLY A 315 14.69 0.58 18.77
N TRP A 316 16.00 0.35 18.67
CA TRP A 316 16.57 -0.79 19.34
C TRP A 316 16.52 -0.59 20.84
N ARG A 317 16.23 -1.67 21.58
CA ARG A 317 16.20 -1.64 23.04
C ARG A 317 17.61 -1.41 23.60
N PHE A 318 18.01 -0.16 23.76
CA PHE A 318 19.29 0.16 24.38
C PHE A 318 19.25 -0.25 25.86
N SER A 319 20.01 -1.28 26.23
CA SER A 319 20.03 -1.81 27.60
C SER A 319 20.95 -1.02 28.54
N GLY A 320 21.39 0.18 28.13
CA GLY A 320 22.40 0.96 28.83
C GLY A 320 23.83 0.55 28.47
N PHE A 321 24.78 1.38 28.91
CA PHE A 321 26.19 1.01 28.96
C PHE A 321 26.42 -0.03 30.05
N LEU A 322 27.30 -0.98 29.78
CA LEU A 322 27.66 -2.04 30.71
C LEU A 322 29.07 -1.79 31.25
N GLN A 323 29.36 -2.38 32.41
CA GLN A 323 30.66 -2.25 33.08
C GLN A 323 31.83 -2.49 32.09
N PRO A 324 32.84 -1.60 32.09
CA PRO A 324 33.20 -0.67 33.18
C PRO A 324 32.59 0.75 33.07
N VAL A 325 31.66 0.99 32.15
CA VAL A 325 31.03 2.31 31.98
C VAL A 325 29.72 2.37 32.77
N ASP A 326 29.63 3.31 33.69
CA ASP A 326 28.45 3.66 34.47
C ASP A 326 27.53 4.63 33.70
N ASN A 327 26.22 4.48 33.92
CA ASN A 327 25.16 5.26 33.25
C ASN A 327 24.73 6.48 34.09
N GLY A 328 23.68 7.18 33.63
CA GLY A 328 22.94 8.15 34.46
C GLY A 328 23.69 9.45 34.75
N GLY A 329 24.55 9.90 33.84
CA GLY A 329 25.33 11.13 34.02
C GLY A 329 26.54 10.98 34.94
N THR A 330 26.91 9.75 35.31
CA THR A 330 28.13 9.48 36.08
C THR A 330 29.37 9.87 35.27
N LEU A 331 30.32 10.56 35.90
CA LEU A 331 31.64 10.83 35.34
C LEU A 331 32.55 9.60 35.52
N ASN A 332 32.67 8.83 34.45
CA ASN A 332 33.50 7.63 34.39
C ASN A 332 34.98 8.00 34.43
N ALA A 333 35.63 7.75 35.55
CA ALA A 333 37.02 8.11 35.76
C ALA A 333 37.99 7.11 35.14
N MET A 334 38.93 7.60 34.34
CA MET A 334 39.93 6.74 33.70
C MET A 334 41.23 7.48 33.35
N LYS A 335 42.28 6.73 33.05
CA LYS A 335 43.56 7.31 32.61
C LYS A 335 43.51 7.73 31.15
N ALA A 336 43.93 8.97 30.86
CA ALA A 336 44.02 9.47 29.49
C ALA A 336 44.96 8.61 28.61
N GLY A 337 44.56 8.36 27.36
CA GLY A 337 45.31 7.54 26.42
C GLY A 337 45.09 6.03 26.57
N ALA A 338 44.28 5.58 27.53
CA ALA A 338 43.87 4.18 27.65
C ALA A 338 42.72 3.85 26.67
N ALA A 339 42.65 2.59 26.23
CA ALA A 339 41.48 2.12 25.49
C ALA A 339 40.32 1.81 26.44
N VAL A 340 39.11 2.24 26.08
CA VAL A 340 37.88 1.98 26.83
C VAL A 340 37.04 0.94 26.07
N PRO A 341 36.73 -0.21 26.68
CA PRO A 341 35.71 -1.10 26.12
C PRO A 341 34.33 -0.51 26.42
N ILE A 342 33.74 0.15 25.42
CA ILE A 342 32.34 0.60 25.48
C ILE A 342 31.45 -0.61 25.19
N LYS A 343 30.82 -1.12 26.24
CA LYS A 343 29.91 -2.27 26.15
C LYS A 343 28.46 -1.82 26.27
N PHE A 344 27.58 -2.38 25.45
CA PHE A 344 26.16 -2.03 25.43
C PHE A 344 25.35 -3.14 24.78
N GLY A 345 24.04 -3.16 25.04
CA GLY A 345 23.09 -4.05 24.36
C GLY A 345 22.08 -3.24 23.55
N VAL A 346 21.71 -3.77 22.39
CA VAL A 346 20.66 -3.22 21.49
C VAL A 346 19.54 -4.25 21.27
N GLY A 347 19.53 -5.29 22.10
CA GLY A 347 18.51 -6.32 22.12
C GLY A 347 18.61 -7.39 21.06
N GLY A 348 19.80 -7.91 20.82
CA GLY A 348 20.08 -8.97 19.87
C GLY A 348 21.23 -8.61 18.93
N ASN A 349 21.61 -9.60 18.11
CA ASN A 349 22.58 -9.39 17.04
C ASN A 349 21.92 -8.66 15.87
N ARG A 350 22.28 -7.39 15.68
CA ARG A 350 21.90 -6.53 14.54
C ARG A 350 22.99 -6.47 13.45
N GLY A 351 23.99 -7.36 13.51
CA GLY A 351 25.18 -7.29 12.65
C GLY A 351 26.25 -6.37 13.24
N LEU A 352 27.31 -6.10 12.47
CA LEU A 352 28.41 -5.21 12.89
C LEU A 352 28.36 -3.81 12.25
N ASP A 353 27.41 -3.59 11.34
CA ASP A 353 27.16 -2.29 10.73
C ASP A 353 25.97 -1.64 11.45
N ILE A 354 26.19 -1.20 12.68
CA ILE A 354 25.15 -0.69 13.59
C ILE A 354 25.43 0.73 14.09
N LEU A 355 26.58 1.29 13.72
CA LEU A 355 26.99 2.64 14.10
C LEU A 355 26.57 3.61 13.01
N ALA A 356 26.04 4.77 13.38
CA ALA A 356 25.74 5.82 12.41
C ALA A 356 27.01 6.31 11.69
N ALA A 357 26.85 6.91 10.50
CA ALA A 357 27.97 7.52 9.79
C ALA A 357 28.66 8.59 10.64
N GLY A 358 29.98 8.51 10.78
CA GLY A 358 30.76 9.43 11.62
C GLY A 358 30.71 9.14 13.12
N ALA A 359 30.00 8.09 13.55
CA ALA A 359 29.90 7.66 14.94
C ALA A 359 30.89 6.53 15.29
N PRO A 360 31.19 6.34 16.59
CA PRO A 360 30.88 7.25 17.70
C PRO A 360 31.73 8.53 17.66
N SER A 361 31.33 9.54 18.45
CA SER A 361 32.05 10.81 18.58
C SER A 361 32.33 11.17 20.04
N SER A 362 33.18 12.18 20.27
CA SER A 362 33.43 12.70 21.61
C SER A 362 33.67 14.20 21.59
N SER A 363 33.09 14.94 22.54
CA SER A 363 33.31 16.38 22.72
C SER A 363 33.83 16.70 24.12
N ALA A 364 34.66 17.74 24.24
CA ALA A 364 35.05 18.26 25.55
C ALA A 364 33.83 18.87 26.27
N ILE A 365 33.76 18.68 27.59
CA ILE A 365 32.74 19.27 28.46
C ILE A 365 33.39 19.88 29.70
N ALA A 366 32.68 20.77 30.39
CA ALA A 366 33.12 21.27 31.68
C ALA A 366 33.21 20.11 32.69
N CYS A 367 34.35 19.99 33.38
CA CYS A 367 34.39 19.20 34.61
C CYS A 367 33.56 19.90 35.70
N PRO A 368 32.99 19.15 36.67
CA PRO A 368 32.27 19.75 37.79
C PRO A 368 33.09 20.84 38.48
N GLY A 369 32.63 22.10 38.43
CA GLY A 369 33.30 23.26 39.01
C GLY A 369 34.20 24.09 38.08
N GLY A 370 34.27 23.78 36.78
CA GLY A 370 35.03 24.55 35.78
C GLY A 370 34.15 25.19 34.69
N THR A 371 34.72 26.11 33.92
CA THR A 371 34.12 26.63 32.67
C THR A 371 34.41 25.69 31.50
N ALA A 372 33.42 25.49 30.62
CA ALA A 372 33.56 24.66 29.42
C ALA A 372 34.65 25.22 28.48
N LEU A 373 35.41 24.32 27.86
CA LEU A 373 36.31 24.61 26.75
C LEU A 373 35.82 23.82 25.55
N ASP A 374 35.70 24.48 24.40
CA ASP A 374 35.23 23.86 23.16
C ASP A 374 36.43 23.51 22.27
N ASP A 375 36.52 22.23 21.93
CA ASP A 375 36.95 21.73 20.64
C ASP A 375 36.19 20.41 20.42
N ILE A 376 35.59 20.23 19.24
CA ILE A 376 34.92 18.99 18.82
C ILE A 376 35.93 18.14 18.05
N GLU A 377 36.49 17.11 18.68
CA GLU A 377 37.33 16.14 18.01
C GLU A 377 36.53 14.93 17.52
N GLN A 378 36.49 14.73 16.20
CA GLN A 378 36.16 13.41 15.65
C GLN A 378 37.17 12.40 16.21
N THR A 379 36.69 11.25 16.69
CA THR A 379 37.61 10.18 17.07
C THR A 379 38.38 9.79 15.82
N LEU A 380 39.71 9.92 15.82
CA LEU A 380 40.54 9.42 14.73
C LEU A 380 40.14 7.97 14.48
N ALA A 381 39.76 7.65 13.24
CA ALA A 381 39.68 6.29 12.77
C ALA A 381 41.08 5.68 12.90
N ALA A 382 41.35 5.06 14.04
CA ALA A 382 42.48 4.15 14.18
C ALA A 382 42.11 2.93 13.35
N GLY A 383 42.44 2.94 12.06
CA GLY A 383 41.85 2.15 10.96
C GLY A 383 41.51 0.67 11.19
N SER A 384 40.59 0.38 12.12
CA SER A 384 40.02 -0.91 12.56
C SER A 384 39.61 -0.87 14.05
N SER A 385 38.88 0.14 14.54
CA SER A 385 38.17 -0.01 15.83
C SER A 385 37.08 -1.07 15.63
N SER A 386 37.34 -2.29 16.10
CA SER A 386 36.48 -3.45 15.91
C SER A 386 35.28 -3.38 16.84
N LEU A 387 34.12 -2.98 16.31
CA LEU A 387 32.87 -3.38 16.92
C LEU A 387 32.79 -4.92 16.85
N SER A 388 32.41 -5.53 17.95
CA SER A 388 32.21 -6.98 18.06
C SER A 388 30.94 -7.27 18.82
N TYR A 389 30.35 -8.44 18.56
CA TYR A 389 29.13 -8.89 19.22
C TYR A 389 29.36 -10.25 19.88
N ALA A 390 28.96 -10.37 21.15
CA ALA A 390 29.03 -11.61 21.93
C ALA A 390 27.63 -12.20 22.13
N ALA A 391 27.27 -13.20 21.32
CA ALA A 391 25.93 -13.78 21.31
C ALA A 391 25.46 -14.35 22.65
N ALA A 392 26.37 -14.99 23.42
CA ALA A 392 26.04 -15.56 24.72
C ALA A 392 25.68 -14.50 25.79
N ALA A 393 26.14 -13.25 25.60
CA ALA A 393 25.92 -12.16 26.54
C ALA A 393 24.98 -11.07 25.99
N ASP A 394 24.45 -11.23 24.77
CA ASP A 394 23.67 -10.19 24.06
C ASP A 394 24.33 -8.80 24.13
N THR A 395 25.65 -8.74 23.90
CA THR A 395 26.46 -7.54 24.17
C THR A 395 27.34 -7.18 22.98
N TYR A 396 27.26 -5.91 22.58
CA TYR A 396 28.22 -5.26 21.71
C TYR A 396 29.40 -4.70 22.50
N THR A 397 30.60 -4.75 21.93
CA THR A 397 31.80 -4.09 22.46
C THR A 397 32.45 -3.25 21.37
N TYR A 398 32.52 -1.94 21.59
CA TYR A 398 33.31 -1.00 20.80
C TYR A 398 34.55 -0.58 21.61
N VAL A 399 35.75 -0.75 21.03
CA VAL A 399 37.00 -0.36 21.70
C VAL A 399 37.35 1.08 21.35
N TRP A 400 37.03 2.01 22.25
CA TRP A 400 37.30 3.43 22.08
C TRP A 400 38.74 3.78 22.48
N LYS A 401 39.55 4.22 21.52
CA LYS A 401 40.92 4.67 21.77
C LYS A 401 40.92 6.16 22.15
N THR A 402 41.33 6.45 23.37
CA THR A 402 41.38 7.83 23.90
C THR A 402 42.76 8.45 23.70
N GLN A 403 42.85 9.79 23.82
CA GLN A 403 44.12 10.50 23.62
C GLN A 403 44.80 10.84 24.95
N LYS A 404 46.13 10.74 25.00
CA LYS A 404 46.92 11.14 26.19
C LYS A 404 46.77 12.64 26.51
N ALA A 405 46.53 13.46 25.48
CA ALA A 405 46.33 14.91 25.62
C ALA A 405 45.06 15.28 26.39
N TRP A 406 44.11 14.36 26.54
CA TRP A 406 42.89 14.57 27.31
C TRP A 406 43.11 14.51 28.83
N ALA A 407 44.35 14.31 29.31
CA ALA A 407 44.62 14.30 30.74
C ALA A 407 44.22 15.62 31.41
N GLY A 408 43.35 15.55 32.42
CA GLY A 408 42.79 16.67 33.15
C GLY A 408 41.52 17.26 32.54
N THR A 409 40.92 16.64 31.51
CA THR A 409 39.67 17.12 30.90
C THR A 409 38.50 16.18 31.16
N CYS A 410 37.29 16.71 31.01
CA CYS A 410 36.07 15.92 30.99
C CYS A 410 35.53 15.90 29.57
N ARG A 411 34.95 14.77 29.15
CA ARG A 411 34.40 14.61 27.80
C ARG A 411 33.08 13.88 27.83
N GLN A 412 32.19 14.23 26.91
CA GLN A 412 31.04 13.42 26.55
C GLN A 412 31.45 12.48 25.42
N PHE A 413 31.14 11.20 25.57
CA PHE A 413 31.14 10.22 24.50
C PHE A 413 29.72 10.07 23.98
N THR A 414 29.55 10.10 22.66
CA THR A 414 28.25 10.00 21.99
C THR A 414 28.28 8.78 21.07
N LEU A 415 27.43 7.80 21.40
CA LEU A 415 27.16 6.62 20.59
C LEU A 415 25.88 6.86 19.78
N ALA A 416 26.02 7.27 18.53
CA ALA A 416 24.91 7.29 17.58
C ALA A 416 24.85 5.95 16.83
N LEU A 417 23.69 5.32 16.86
CA LEU A 417 23.40 4.06 16.19
C LEU A 417 22.69 4.34 14.86
N ASN A 418 22.79 3.41 13.90
CA ASN A 418 22.14 3.60 12.59
C ASN A 418 20.62 3.37 12.61
N ASP A 419 20.05 3.01 13.76
CA ASP A 419 18.63 3.08 14.08
C ASP A 419 18.21 4.48 14.57
N GLY A 420 19.01 5.51 14.29
CA GLY A 420 18.73 6.91 14.63
C GLY A 420 18.90 7.27 16.11
N THR A 421 19.02 6.29 17.01
CA THR A 421 19.12 6.54 18.44
C THR A 421 20.51 7.04 18.84
N THR A 422 20.56 7.88 19.87
CA THR A 422 21.82 8.42 20.41
C THR A 422 21.92 8.20 21.92
N HIS A 423 23.06 7.71 22.37
CA HIS A 423 23.33 7.43 23.78
C HIS A 423 24.63 8.08 24.23
N THR A 424 24.65 8.65 25.43
CA THR A 424 25.79 9.42 25.92
C THR A 424 26.34 8.88 27.24
N ALA A 425 27.67 8.97 27.39
CA ALA A 425 28.37 8.68 28.63
C ALA A 425 29.40 9.77 28.91
N LEU A 426 29.56 10.14 30.19
CA LEU A 426 30.49 11.19 30.61
C LEU A 426 31.77 10.56 31.15
N PHE A 427 32.92 11.16 30.85
CA PHE A 427 34.25 10.66 31.25
C PHE A 427 35.08 11.77 31.90
N ASP A 428 35.79 11.41 32.98
CA ASP A 428 36.84 12.20 33.64
C ASP A 428 38.20 11.57 33.33
N PHE A 429 39.01 12.25 32.51
CA PHE A 429 40.32 11.78 32.10
C PHE A 429 41.39 12.24 33.08
N ARG A 430 41.85 11.33 33.93
CA ARG A 430 42.91 11.58 34.91
C ARG A 430 44.30 11.40 34.30
N LYS A 431 45.29 12.06 34.93
CA LYS A 431 46.71 11.99 34.56
C LYS A 431 47.31 10.60 34.70
#